data_AF-A0A2V2ZZL6-F1
#
_entry.id   AF-A0A2V2ZZL6-F1
#
_cell.length_a   1.000
_cell.length_b   1.000
_cell.length_c   1.000
_cell.angle_alpha   90.00
_cell.angle_beta   90.00
_cell.angle_gamma   90.00
#
_symmetry.space_group_name_H-M   'P 1'
#
loop_
_entity.id
_entity.type
_entity.pdbx_description
1 polymer ?
#
loop_
_entity_poly.entity_id
_entity_poly.type
_entity_poly.pdbx_seq_one_letter_code
_entity_poly.pdbx_strand_id
1 'polypeptide(L)'
;MGKKKNILVFIFSMYVCVMSYYLYTHHYYNTDMEAYMGLIYKTEYPEMKIEEIHQRVYDELREKSPDFAGLGSVNPMAEEVAKGESTYYKIISQNPKAYEEELQLFVVKPFYNFISWSLFKLGFSASASISLISVISYALILVLIFSFLIKILRNYPLAFILTVLISLFKPLPESARHVSADSLSCLLLLLSFYVFLVRKNFFFAGILAMLCVLTRPEYFIFYSFLYALIYFYRNNFQITTGSLLVSYGYIFLSFFLIQAFNRVSWSALFMNQFTKVQIYPVSQPDPFSFADYIHFIKSNVMLEFNSSYFPVLLIFIVIILANRFSFYNKKNQAQLLFFAVIYTTVMLRFLVFPSLVNRMMLGFYLIIILALVYIQISKVDIFKNSLEDGK
;
A
#
# COMPACT_ATOMS: atom_id res chain seq x y z
N MET A 1 -1.71 -13.67 -36.53
CA MET A 1 -1.29 -13.03 -35.24
C MET A 1 -2.41 -12.92 -34.19
N GLY A 2 -3.67 -12.64 -34.55
CA GLY A 2 -4.78 -12.51 -33.58
C GLY A 2 -5.04 -13.75 -32.71
N LYS A 3 -5.10 -14.95 -33.30
CA LYS A 3 -5.33 -16.21 -32.55
C LYS A 3 -4.27 -16.46 -31.44
N LYS A 4 -2.98 -16.22 -31.71
CA LYS A 4 -1.90 -16.38 -30.71
C LYS A 4 -2.01 -15.38 -29.55
N LYS A 5 -2.48 -14.15 -29.82
CA LYS A 5 -2.72 -13.13 -28.77
C LYS A 5 -3.87 -13.56 -27.84
N ASN A 6 -4.98 -14.02 -28.42
CA ASN A 6 -6.15 -14.46 -27.65
C ASN A 6 -5.83 -15.67 -26.76
N ILE A 7 -5.02 -16.61 -27.24
CA ILE A 7 -4.55 -17.75 -26.45
C ILE A 7 -3.73 -17.29 -25.24
N LEU A 8 -2.78 -16.36 -25.41
CA LEU A 8 -1.96 -15.86 -24.29
C LEU A 8 -2.79 -15.08 -23.26
N VAL A 9 -3.75 -14.27 -23.70
CA VAL A 9 -4.67 -13.56 -22.79
C VAL A 9 -5.53 -14.56 -22.01
N PHE A 10 -5.98 -15.64 -22.65
CA PHE A 10 -6.71 -16.71 -21.99
C PHE A 10 -5.86 -17.43 -20.94
N ILE A 11 -4.64 -17.84 -21.29
CA ILE A 11 -3.69 -18.47 -20.35
C ILE A 11 -3.39 -17.54 -19.18
N PHE A 12 -3.16 -16.25 -19.45
CA PHE A 12 -2.97 -15.24 -18.41
C PHE A 12 -4.18 -15.11 -17.48
N SER A 13 -5.39 -15.10 -18.03
CA SER A 13 -6.62 -15.03 -17.24
C SER A 13 -6.76 -16.27 -16.34
N MET A 14 -6.48 -17.47 -16.86
CA MET A 14 -6.47 -18.70 -16.08
C MET A 14 -5.43 -18.64 -14.94
N TYR A 15 -4.21 -18.16 -15.23
CA TYR A 15 -3.16 -17.98 -14.23
C TYR A 15 -3.61 -17.03 -13.10
N VAL A 16 -4.17 -15.87 -13.45
CA VAL A 16 -4.67 -14.89 -12.47
C VAL A 16 -5.78 -15.50 -11.61
N CYS A 17 -6.71 -16.26 -12.19
CA CYS A 17 -7.77 -16.93 -11.44
C CYS A 17 -7.22 -17.96 -10.46
N VAL A 18 -6.30 -18.84 -10.91
CA VAL A 18 -5.69 -19.88 -10.06
C VAL A 18 -4.91 -19.25 -8.90
N MET A 19 -4.09 -18.24 -9.18
CA MET A 19 -3.33 -17.55 -8.14
C MET A 19 -4.23 -16.81 -7.16
N SER A 20 -5.26 -16.12 -7.66
CA SER A 20 -6.20 -15.39 -6.80
C SER A 20 -6.97 -16.35 -5.88
N TYR A 21 -7.41 -17.50 -6.41
CA TYR A 21 -8.05 -18.55 -5.61
C TYR A 21 -7.11 -19.13 -4.54
N TYR A 22 -5.85 -19.40 -4.91
CA TYR A 22 -4.84 -19.86 -3.96
C TYR A 22 -4.60 -18.84 -2.84
N LEU A 23 -4.42 -17.56 -3.17
CA LEU A 23 -4.18 -16.49 -2.19
C LEU A 23 -5.40 -16.25 -1.29
N TYR A 24 -6.61 -16.37 -1.83
CA TYR A 24 -7.85 -16.28 -1.05
C TYR A 24 -7.98 -17.42 -0.04
N THR A 25 -7.68 -18.65 -0.44
CA THR A 25 -7.80 -19.83 0.44
C THR A 25 -6.67 -19.93 1.46
N HIS A 26 -5.53 -19.27 1.22
CA HIS A 26 -4.34 -19.31 2.08
C HIS A 26 -3.99 -17.94 2.68
N HIS A 27 -4.96 -17.04 2.81
CA HIS A 27 -4.74 -15.75 3.47
C HIS A 27 -4.43 -15.92 4.96
N TYR A 28 -3.79 -14.92 5.55
CA TYR A 28 -3.47 -14.89 6.97
C TYR A 28 -4.64 -14.28 7.74
N TYR A 29 -5.07 -14.96 8.80
CA TYR A 29 -5.92 -14.38 9.84
C TYR A 29 -5.02 -13.58 10.79
N ASN A 30 -4.83 -12.30 10.46
CA ASN A 30 -3.97 -11.38 11.20
C ASN A 30 -4.79 -10.45 12.11
N THR A 31 -4.12 -9.73 12.99
CA THR A 31 -4.75 -8.83 13.96
C THR A 31 -5.41 -7.63 13.29
N ASP A 32 -4.90 -7.15 12.15
CA ASP A 32 -5.59 -6.16 11.31
C ASP A 32 -7.04 -6.57 10.96
N MET A 33 -7.28 -7.86 10.69
CA MET A 33 -8.62 -8.37 10.34
C MET A 33 -9.63 -8.12 11.47
N GLU A 34 -9.25 -8.36 12.74
CA GLU A 34 -10.16 -8.20 13.88
C GLU A 34 -10.65 -6.76 14.01
N ALA A 35 -9.78 -5.79 13.77
CA ALA A 35 -10.11 -4.38 13.87
C ALA A 35 -11.01 -3.93 12.71
N TYR A 36 -10.70 -4.33 11.47
CA TYR A 36 -11.56 -3.98 10.32
C TYR A 36 -12.93 -4.66 10.41
N MET A 37 -13.03 -5.88 10.94
CA MET A 37 -14.33 -6.53 11.18
C MET A 37 -15.16 -5.75 12.19
N GLY A 38 -14.55 -5.31 13.30
CA GLY A 38 -15.20 -4.45 14.28
C GLY A 38 -15.71 -3.14 13.68
N LEU A 39 -14.92 -2.51 12.82
CA LEU A 39 -15.33 -1.28 12.12
C LEU A 39 -16.49 -1.52 11.15
N ILE A 40 -16.56 -2.66 10.46
CA ILE A 40 -17.71 -3.02 9.63
C ILE A 40 -18.97 -3.10 10.49
N TYR A 41 -18.95 -3.88 11.57
CA TYR A 41 -20.13 -4.04 12.44
C TYR A 41 -20.54 -2.73 13.11
N LYS A 42 -19.59 -1.92 13.58
CA LYS A 42 -19.85 -0.60 14.17
C LYS A 42 -20.49 0.36 13.16
N THR A 43 -20.10 0.27 11.88
CA THR A 43 -20.66 1.10 10.81
C THR A 43 -22.05 0.62 10.40
N GLU A 44 -22.26 -0.69 10.28
CA GLU A 44 -23.53 -1.26 9.86
C GLU A 44 -24.61 -1.21 10.96
N TYR A 45 -24.20 -1.39 12.21
CA TYR A 45 -25.07 -1.43 13.38
C TYR A 45 -24.63 -0.40 14.44
N PRO A 46 -24.88 0.91 14.22
CA PRO A 46 -24.41 1.97 15.13
C PRO A 46 -24.93 1.85 16.57
N GLU A 47 -26.11 1.25 16.75
CA GLU A 47 -26.75 1.06 18.06
C GLU A 47 -26.24 -0.19 18.81
N MET A 48 -25.44 -1.05 18.16
CA MET A 48 -24.90 -2.26 18.76
C MET A 48 -23.83 -1.90 19.79
N LYS A 49 -23.94 -2.46 20.99
CA LYS A 49 -22.94 -2.26 22.05
C LYS A 49 -21.61 -2.88 21.65
N ILE A 50 -20.51 -2.31 22.15
CA ILE A 50 -19.17 -2.79 21.82
C ILE A 50 -18.93 -4.24 22.27
N GLU A 51 -19.55 -4.66 23.39
CA GLU A 51 -19.48 -6.04 23.89
C GLU A 51 -20.07 -7.03 22.88
N GLU A 52 -21.18 -6.67 22.22
CA GLU A 52 -21.82 -7.52 21.21
C GLU A 52 -21.00 -7.56 19.91
N ILE A 53 -20.42 -6.43 19.50
CA ILE A 53 -19.52 -6.35 18.33
C ILE A 53 -18.28 -7.23 18.58
N HIS A 54 -17.64 -7.05 19.73
CA HIS A 54 -16.47 -7.81 20.16
C HIS A 54 -16.75 -9.31 20.15
N GLN A 55 -17.86 -9.72 20.76
CA GLN A 55 -18.28 -11.13 20.78
C GLN A 55 -18.46 -11.68 19.36
N ARG A 56 -19.19 -10.98 18.47
CA ARG A 56 -19.41 -11.42 17.08
C ARG A 56 -18.12 -11.59 16.30
N VAL A 57 -17.19 -10.65 16.43
CA VAL A 57 -15.89 -10.70 15.74
C VAL A 57 -15.10 -11.91 16.20
N TYR A 58 -14.96 -12.12 17.51
CA TYR A 58 -14.19 -13.23 18.05
C TYR A 58 -14.90 -14.59 17.93
N ASP A 59 -16.23 -14.63 17.84
CA ASP A 59 -16.97 -15.86 17.48
C ASP A 59 -16.65 -16.27 16.04
N GLU A 60 -16.71 -15.35 15.08
CA GLU A 60 -16.38 -15.63 13.67
C GLU A 60 -14.89 -16.00 13.49
N LEU A 61 -13.98 -15.33 14.20
CA LEU A 61 -12.55 -15.65 14.15
C LEU A 61 -12.26 -17.03 14.76
N ARG A 62 -12.90 -17.40 15.88
CA ARG A 62 -12.75 -18.74 16.48
C ARG A 62 -13.21 -19.85 15.56
N GLU A 63 -14.31 -19.65 14.85
CA GLU A 63 -14.84 -20.63 13.90
C GLU A 63 -13.86 -20.86 12.73
N LYS A 64 -13.26 -19.77 12.21
CA LYS A 64 -12.42 -19.82 11.01
C LYS A 64 -10.94 -20.06 11.27
N SER A 65 -10.43 -19.64 12.43
CA SER A 65 -9.02 -19.76 12.82
C SER A 65 -8.90 -19.93 14.34
N PRO A 66 -8.94 -21.19 14.84
CA PRO A 66 -8.81 -21.48 16.26
C PRO A 66 -7.49 -20.99 16.88
N ASP A 67 -6.44 -20.89 16.06
CA ASP A 67 -5.09 -20.44 16.44
C ASP A 67 -4.87 -18.93 16.30
N PHE A 68 -5.95 -18.15 16.13
CA PHE A 68 -5.85 -16.70 15.97
C PHE A 68 -5.13 -16.03 17.16
N ALA A 69 -4.36 -14.97 16.87
CA ALA A 69 -3.59 -14.24 17.86
C ALA A 69 -4.49 -13.74 19.02
N GLY A 70 -4.07 -13.99 20.26
CA GLY A 70 -4.85 -13.65 21.45
C GLY A 70 -5.88 -14.69 21.91
N LEU A 71 -6.15 -15.75 21.13
CA LEU A 71 -6.98 -16.89 21.56
C LEU A 71 -6.17 -17.99 22.27
N GLY A 72 -4.90 -18.13 21.88
CA GLY A 72 -3.98 -19.12 22.44
C GLY A 72 -3.30 -18.73 23.77
N SER A 73 -2.43 -19.62 24.25
CA SER A 73 -1.55 -19.31 25.39
C SER A 73 -0.48 -18.29 25.00
N VAL A 74 -0.12 -17.40 25.93
CA VAL A 74 0.94 -16.41 25.70
C VAL A 74 2.26 -17.14 25.66
N ASN A 75 3.04 -16.96 24.58
CA ASN A 75 4.40 -17.46 24.50
C ASN A 75 5.36 -16.45 25.16
N PRO A 76 5.91 -16.74 26.35
CA PRO A 76 6.78 -15.81 27.07
C PRO A 76 8.17 -15.66 26.41
N MET A 77 8.51 -16.50 25.43
CA MET A 77 9.80 -16.45 24.72
C MET A 77 9.70 -15.81 23.33
N ALA A 78 8.54 -15.27 22.94
CA ALA A 78 8.41 -14.55 21.69
C ALA A 78 9.21 -13.23 21.75
N GLU A 79 10.00 -12.95 20.70
CA GLU A 79 10.64 -11.63 20.55
C GLU A 79 9.55 -10.57 20.38
N GLU A 80 9.52 -9.59 21.28
CA GLU A 80 8.60 -8.46 21.21
C GLU A 80 9.20 -7.34 20.37
N VAL A 81 8.45 -6.84 19.38
CA VAL A 81 8.86 -5.65 18.63
C VAL A 81 8.59 -4.40 19.46
N ALA A 82 7.45 -4.39 20.17
CA ALA A 82 7.09 -3.35 21.13
C ALA A 82 6.84 -3.99 22.51
N LYS A 83 7.28 -3.31 23.56
CA LYS A 83 7.17 -3.82 24.93
C LYS A 83 5.71 -4.09 25.29
N GLY A 84 5.39 -5.34 25.68
CA GLY A 84 4.06 -5.80 26.09
C GLY A 84 3.24 -6.49 24.99
N GLU A 85 3.76 -6.58 23.76
CA GLU A 85 3.08 -7.17 22.60
C GLU A 85 2.63 -8.62 22.86
N SER A 86 3.42 -9.42 23.59
CA SER A 86 3.09 -10.83 23.87
C SER A 86 1.75 -11.02 24.61
N THR A 87 1.38 -10.04 25.43
CA THR A 87 0.12 -10.04 26.20
C THR A 87 -0.98 -9.20 25.56
N TYR A 88 -0.63 -8.32 24.62
CA TYR A 88 -1.52 -7.30 24.06
C TYR A 88 -2.78 -7.89 23.43
N TYR A 89 -2.62 -8.74 22.43
CA TYR A 89 -3.74 -9.31 21.68
C TYR A 89 -4.63 -10.20 22.54
N LYS A 90 -4.07 -10.79 23.61
CA LYS A 90 -4.86 -11.53 24.60
C LYS A 90 -5.72 -10.61 25.47
N ILE A 91 -5.23 -9.42 25.81
CA ILE A 91 -6.02 -8.42 26.54
C ILE A 91 -7.13 -7.89 25.63
N ILE A 92 -6.82 -7.57 24.37
CA ILE A 92 -7.81 -7.11 23.39
C ILE A 92 -8.92 -8.17 23.16
N SER A 93 -8.54 -9.45 23.06
CA SER A 93 -9.51 -10.55 22.87
C SER A 93 -10.42 -10.81 24.07
N GLN A 94 -10.07 -10.31 25.26
CA GLN A 94 -10.82 -10.54 26.50
C GLN A 94 -11.53 -9.29 27.01
N ASN A 95 -11.14 -8.10 26.54
CA ASN A 95 -11.63 -6.82 27.07
C ASN A 95 -12.26 -5.95 25.95
N PRO A 96 -13.61 -5.91 25.86
CA PRO A 96 -14.33 -5.11 24.87
C PRO A 96 -14.00 -3.62 24.90
N LYS A 97 -13.65 -3.05 26.06
CA LYS A 97 -13.30 -1.62 26.17
C LYS A 97 -11.94 -1.31 25.55
N ALA A 98 -10.95 -2.17 25.79
CA ALA A 98 -9.64 -2.03 25.18
C ALA A 98 -9.74 -2.21 23.65
N TYR A 99 -10.56 -3.18 23.21
CA TYR A 99 -10.90 -3.36 21.81
C TYR A 99 -11.54 -2.11 21.19
N GLU A 100 -12.44 -1.41 21.89
CA GLU A 100 -13.05 -0.18 21.35
C GLU A 100 -12.03 0.88 20.97
N GLU A 101 -11.02 1.07 21.82
CA GLU A 101 -9.97 2.05 21.58
C GLU A 101 -9.00 1.59 20.50
N GLU A 102 -8.73 0.30 20.40
CA GLU A 102 -7.97 -0.29 19.29
C GLU A 102 -8.61 0.03 17.94
N LEU A 103 -9.95 -0.07 17.83
CA LEU A 103 -10.66 0.27 16.60
C LEU A 103 -10.38 1.70 16.12
N GLN A 104 -10.11 2.64 17.03
CA GLN A 104 -9.81 4.03 16.66
C GLN A 104 -8.52 4.15 15.86
N LEU A 105 -7.55 3.24 16.03
CA LEU A 105 -6.30 3.22 15.27
C LEU A 105 -6.54 2.86 13.78
N PHE A 106 -7.65 2.17 13.48
CA PHE A 106 -7.97 1.67 12.15
C PHE A 106 -8.96 2.56 11.36
N VAL A 107 -9.56 3.57 12.02
CA VAL A 107 -10.48 4.52 11.37
C VAL A 107 -9.78 5.39 10.32
N VAL A 108 -8.46 5.61 10.45
CA VAL A 108 -7.65 6.52 9.61
C VAL A 108 -7.51 6.10 8.14
N LYS A 109 -8.11 4.98 7.73
CA LYS A 109 -8.10 4.45 6.35
C LYS A 109 -9.52 4.43 5.77
N PRO A 110 -10.18 5.60 5.63
CA PRO A 110 -11.62 5.69 5.34
C PRO A 110 -12.02 5.00 4.04
N PHE A 111 -11.21 5.08 2.97
CA PHE A 111 -11.59 4.44 1.71
C PHE A 111 -11.51 2.91 1.80
N TYR A 112 -10.52 2.37 2.53
CA TYR A 112 -10.46 0.93 2.77
C TYR A 112 -11.67 0.44 3.55
N ASN A 113 -12.02 1.14 4.63
CA ASN A 113 -13.18 0.83 5.47
C ASN A 113 -14.50 0.91 4.68
N PHE A 114 -14.62 1.90 3.80
CA PHE A 114 -15.78 2.04 2.90
C PHE A 114 -15.93 0.84 1.95
N ILE A 115 -14.84 0.38 1.33
CA ILE A 115 -14.89 -0.79 0.44
C ILE A 115 -15.21 -2.07 1.22
N SER A 116 -14.62 -2.23 2.41
CA SER A 116 -14.91 -3.37 3.31
C SER A 116 -16.39 -3.43 3.67
N TRP A 117 -16.96 -2.30 4.10
CA TRP A 117 -18.40 -2.19 4.38
C TRP A 117 -19.27 -2.42 3.14
N SER A 118 -18.86 -1.90 1.99
CA SER A 118 -19.60 -2.10 0.72
C SER A 118 -19.67 -3.58 0.33
N LEU A 119 -18.60 -4.34 0.51
CA LEU A 119 -18.61 -5.79 0.28
C LEU A 119 -19.49 -6.51 1.32
N PHE A 120 -19.44 -6.09 2.58
CA PHE A 120 -20.34 -6.65 3.61
C PHE A 120 -21.82 -6.45 3.26
N LYS A 121 -22.18 -5.25 2.78
CA LYS A 121 -23.53 -4.93 2.28
C LYS A 121 -23.98 -5.79 1.10
N LEU A 122 -23.06 -6.34 0.31
CA LEU A 122 -23.38 -7.27 -0.78
C LEU A 122 -23.64 -8.72 -0.29
N GLY A 123 -23.58 -8.96 1.04
CA GLY A 123 -23.91 -10.24 1.66
C GLY A 123 -22.69 -11.10 2.02
N PHE A 124 -21.47 -10.58 1.90
CA PHE A 124 -20.27 -11.29 2.34
C PHE A 124 -20.11 -11.19 3.86
N SER A 125 -19.58 -12.23 4.51
CA SER A 125 -19.18 -12.17 5.94
C SER A 125 -18.13 -11.07 6.17
N ALA A 126 -17.98 -10.62 7.43
CA ALA A 126 -17.05 -9.53 7.74
C ALA A 126 -15.61 -9.92 7.39
N SER A 127 -15.16 -11.14 7.72
CA SER A 127 -13.80 -11.58 7.36
C SER A 127 -13.61 -11.70 5.85
N ALA A 128 -14.60 -12.26 5.13
CA ALA A 128 -14.53 -12.42 3.68
C ALA A 128 -14.48 -11.07 2.96
N SER A 129 -15.25 -10.09 3.44
CA SER A 129 -15.30 -8.74 2.87
C SER A 129 -13.92 -8.09 2.84
N ILE A 130 -13.13 -8.27 3.89
CA ILE A 130 -11.80 -7.66 4.01
C ILE A 130 -10.78 -8.47 3.20
N SER A 131 -10.81 -9.80 3.26
CA SER A 131 -9.91 -10.68 2.50
C SER A 131 -10.08 -10.54 0.97
N LEU A 132 -11.31 -10.36 0.49
CA LEU A 132 -11.60 -10.18 -0.93
C LEU A 132 -10.93 -8.92 -1.51
N ILE A 133 -10.78 -7.85 -0.73
CA ILE A 133 -10.13 -6.62 -1.19
C ILE A 133 -8.70 -6.90 -1.62
N SER A 134 -7.93 -7.60 -0.80
CA SER A 134 -6.52 -7.92 -1.10
C SER A 134 -6.39 -8.78 -2.36
N VAL A 135 -7.25 -9.79 -2.51
CA VAL A 135 -7.22 -10.73 -3.64
C VAL A 135 -7.67 -10.06 -4.95
N ILE A 136 -8.76 -9.29 -4.92
CA ILE A 136 -9.23 -8.53 -6.08
C ILE A 136 -8.17 -7.51 -6.48
N SER A 137 -7.55 -6.83 -5.50
CA SER A 137 -6.48 -5.86 -5.77
C SER A 137 -5.27 -6.54 -6.43
N TYR A 138 -4.86 -7.71 -5.95
CA TYR A 138 -3.80 -8.51 -6.59
C TYR A 138 -4.12 -8.82 -8.06
N ALA A 139 -5.32 -9.34 -8.34
CA ALA A 139 -5.72 -9.67 -9.70
C ALA A 139 -5.69 -8.44 -10.62
N LEU A 140 -6.22 -7.32 -10.15
CA LEU A 140 -6.24 -6.06 -10.90
C LEU A 140 -4.83 -5.47 -11.09
N ILE A 141 -3.93 -5.61 -10.11
CA ILE A 141 -2.51 -5.22 -10.24
C ILE A 141 -1.86 -6.03 -11.38
N LEU A 142 -2.07 -7.35 -11.44
CA LEU A 142 -1.50 -8.16 -12.52
C LEU A 142 -2.05 -7.78 -13.89
N VAL A 143 -3.36 -7.56 -14.01
CA VAL A 143 -3.99 -7.11 -15.25
C VAL A 143 -3.41 -5.77 -15.68
N LEU A 144 -3.20 -4.85 -14.75
CA LEU A 144 -2.63 -3.53 -15.01
C LEU A 144 -1.17 -3.62 -15.47
N ILE A 145 -0.34 -4.41 -14.79
CA ILE A 145 1.06 -4.66 -15.16
C ILE A 145 1.13 -5.27 -16.56
N PHE A 146 0.35 -6.31 -16.84
CA PHE A 146 0.33 -6.94 -18.16
C PHE A 146 -0.09 -5.96 -19.25
N SER A 147 -1.13 -5.16 -18.99
CA SER A 147 -1.63 -4.12 -19.91
C SER A 147 -0.59 -3.03 -20.18
N PHE A 148 0.15 -2.61 -19.16
CA PHE A 148 1.24 -1.65 -19.27
C PHE A 148 2.41 -2.22 -20.08
N LEU A 149 2.85 -3.44 -19.73
CA LEU A 149 3.97 -4.12 -20.39
C LEU A 149 3.69 -4.41 -21.87
N ILE A 150 2.48 -4.83 -22.24
CA ILE A 150 2.10 -5.02 -23.65
C ILE A 150 2.30 -3.73 -24.45
N LYS A 151 1.89 -2.58 -23.90
CA LYS A 151 1.98 -1.28 -24.58
C LYS A 151 3.43 -0.86 -24.82
N ILE A 152 4.31 -1.11 -23.86
CA ILE A 152 5.72 -0.70 -23.92
C ILE A 152 6.56 -1.67 -24.74
N LEU A 153 6.44 -2.97 -24.48
CA LEU A 153 7.25 -4.01 -25.12
C LEU A 153 6.79 -4.32 -26.55
N ARG A 154 5.51 -4.12 -26.85
CA ARG A 154 4.84 -4.59 -28.09
C ARG A 154 5.04 -6.09 -28.34
N ASN A 155 5.35 -6.86 -27.29
CA ASN A 155 5.64 -8.30 -27.33
C ASN A 155 4.83 -9.02 -26.24
N TYR A 156 3.78 -9.74 -26.63
CA TYR A 156 2.85 -10.42 -25.72
C TYR A 156 3.54 -11.54 -24.90
N PRO A 157 4.29 -12.47 -25.51
CA PRO A 157 5.03 -13.48 -24.74
C PRO A 157 5.94 -12.89 -23.67
N LEU A 158 6.73 -11.87 -24.01
CA LEU A 158 7.65 -11.25 -23.06
C LEU A 158 6.90 -10.50 -21.94
N ALA A 159 5.84 -9.77 -22.28
CA ALA A 159 4.98 -9.12 -21.28
C ALA A 159 4.33 -10.15 -20.33
N PHE A 160 3.93 -11.32 -20.86
CA PHE A 160 3.36 -12.40 -20.06
C PHE A 160 4.40 -12.96 -19.09
N ILE A 161 5.57 -13.34 -19.58
CA ILE A 161 6.67 -13.88 -18.76
C ILE A 161 7.05 -12.88 -17.66
N LEU A 162 7.24 -11.60 -18.00
CA LEU A 162 7.58 -10.57 -17.02
C LEU A 162 6.47 -10.35 -15.99
N THR A 163 5.20 -10.39 -16.40
CA THR A 163 4.08 -10.28 -15.45
C THR A 163 4.06 -11.47 -14.49
N VAL A 164 4.31 -12.69 -14.97
CA VAL A 164 4.41 -13.90 -14.13
C VAL A 164 5.61 -13.83 -13.19
N LEU A 165 6.76 -13.30 -13.63
CA LEU A 165 7.91 -13.12 -12.73
C LEU A 165 7.61 -12.07 -11.65
N ILE A 166 6.95 -10.97 -12.01
CA ILE A 166 6.52 -9.95 -11.05
C ILE A 166 5.44 -10.48 -10.11
N SER A 167 4.52 -11.34 -10.57
CA SER A 167 3.49 -11.94 -9.70
C SER A 167 4.06 -12.89 -8.65
N LEU A 168 5.25 -13.45 -8.92
CA LEU A 168 6.02 -14.28 -7.98
C LEU A 168 6.99 -13.47 -7.10
N PHE A 169 7.13 -12.17 -7.33
CA PHE A 169 7.94 -11.28 -6.49
C PHE A 169 7.35 -11.25 -5.08
N LYS A 170 8.00 -11.93 -4.13
CA LYS A 170 7.51 -12.24 -2.77
C LYS A 170 6.61 -11.17 -2.11
N PRO A 171 6.95 -9.86 -2.12
CA PRO A 171 6.10 -8.83 -1.49
C PRO A 171 4.66 -8.77 -2.03
N LEU A 172 4.44 -9.14 -3.30
CA LEU A 172 3.13 -9.06 -3.94
C LEU A 172 2.15 -10.15 -3.45
N PRO A 173 2.46 -11.47 -3.54
CA PRO A 173 1.61 -12.50 -2.95
C PRO A 173 1.54 -12.38 -1.42
N GLU A 174 2.60 -11.90 -0.74
CA GLU A 174 2.56 -11.65 0.71
C GLU A 174 1.57 -10.56 1.08
N SER A 175 1.53 -9.44 0.34
CA SER A 175 0.52 -8.39 0.52
C SER A 175 -0.90 -8.89 0.23
N ALA A 176 -1.07 -9.78 -0.74
CA ALA A 176 -2.38 -10.34 -1.08
C ALA A 176 -2.90 -11.31 0.00
N ARG A 177 -2.01 -12.06 0.66
CA ARG A 177 -2.34 -12.96 1.78
C ARG A 177 -2.55 -12.20 3.08
N HIS A 178 -1.87 -11.07 3.26
CA HIS A 178 -1.99 -10.24 4.45
C HIS A 178 -3.18 -9.28 4.32
N VAL A 179 -4.23 -9.54 5.10
CA VAL A 179 -5.44 -8.73 5.10
C VAL A 179 -5.11 -7.34 5.65
N SER A 180 -5.05 -6.35 4.76
CA SER A 180 -4.62 -4.98 5.07
C SER A 180 -4.91 -4.05 3.88
N ALA A 181 -4.74 -2.75 4.08
CA ALA A 181 -4.91 -1.73 3.05
C ALA A 181 -3.79 -1.70 1.99
N ASP A 182 -2.72 -2.50 2.15
CA ASP A 182 -1.51 -2.46 1.30
C ASP A 182 -1.82 -2.73 -0.17
N SER A 183 -2.46 -3.86 -0.46
CA SER A 183 -2.75 -4.28 -1.84
C SER A 183 -3.66 -3.27 -2.57
N LEU A 184 -4.68 -2.74 -1.88
CA LEU A 184 -5.58 -1.73 -2.47
C LEU A 184 -4.85 -0.41 -2.75
N SER A 185 -4.03 0.06 -1.81
CA SER A 185 -3.26 1.30 -1.99
C SER A 185 -2.24 1.17 -3.12
N CYS A 186 -1.60 0.00 -3.26
CA CYS A 186 -0.71 -0.32 -4.37
C CYS A 186 -1.46 -0.30 -5.71
N LEU A 187 -2.65 -0.89 -5.79
CA LEU A 187 -3.49 -0.85 -6.99
C LEU A 187 -3.81 0.60 -7.38
N LEU A 188 -4.28 1.41 -6.43
CA LEU A 188 -4.66 2.82 -6.67
C LEU A 188 -3.46 3.66 -7.10
N LEU A 189 -2.29 3.42 -6.50
CA LEU A 189 -1.03 4.05 -6.88
C LEU A 189 -0.64 3.69 -8.32
N LEU A 190 -0.66 2.41 -8.69
CA LEU A 190 -0.31 2.01 -10.05
C LEU A 190 -1.33 2.51 -11.07
N LEU A 191 -2.62 2.52 -10.72
CA LEU A 191 -3.68 3.08 -11.57
C LEU A 191 -3.49 4.58 -11.78
N SER A 192 -3.13 5.35 -10.75
CA SER A 192 -2.88 6.79 -10.91
C SER A 192 -1.75 7.05 -11.90
N PHE A 193 -0.65 6.29 -11.80
CA PHE A 193 0.47 6.34 -12.73
C PHE A 193 0.09 5.91 -14.15
N TYR A 194 -0.67 4.83 -14.30
CA TYR A 194 -1.13 4.37 -15.59
C TYR A 194 -2.02 5.40 -16.28
N VAL A 195 -2.99 5.97 -15.56
CA VAL A 195 -3.90 6.99 -16.11
C VAL A 195 -3.16 8.27 -16.46
N PHE A 196 -2.20 8.68 -15.62
CA PHE A 196 -1.35 9.84 -15.88
C PHE A 196 -0.47 9.65 -17.13
N LEU A 197 0.33 8.58 -17.18
CA LEU A 197 1.33 8.36 -18.23
C LEU A 197 0.71 7.86 -19.55
N VAL A 198 -0.24 6.91 -19.46
CA VAL A 198 -0.74 6.21 -20.65
C VAL A 198 -2.03 6.82 -21.20
N ARG A 199 -2.95 7.24 -20.31
CA ARG A 199 -4.23 7.85 -20.74
C ARG A 199 -4.15 9.37 -20.84
N LYS A 200 -3.06 9.98 -20.37
CA LYS A 200 -2.84 11.45 -20.34
C LYS A 200 -3.99 12.20 -19.68
N ASN A 201 -4.69 11.57 -18.73
CA ASN A 201 -5.80 12.19 -18.03
C ASN A 201 -5.39 12.56 -16.61
N PHE A 202 -4.94 13.80 -16.46
CA PHE A 202 -4.42 14.30 -15.19
C PHE A 202 -5.49 14.34 -14.09
N PHE A 203 -6.73 14.71 -14.42
CA PHE A 203 -7.81 14.83 -13.45
C PHE A 203 -8.17 13.47 -12.82
N PHE A 204 -8.38 12.43 -13.64
CA PHE A 204 -8.66 11.09 -13.10
C PHE A 204 -7.46 10.48 -12.36
N ALA A 205 -6.22 10.78 -12.80
CA ALA A 205 -5.03 10.40 -12.04
C ALA A 205 -5.01 11.05 -10.66
N GLY A 206 -5.43 12.32 -10.56
CA GLY A 206 -5.63 13.04 -9.32
C GLY A 206 -6.65 12.40 -8.37
N ILE A 207 -7.81 12.00 -8.89
CA ILE A 207 -8.84 11.29 -8.11
C ILE A 207 -8.29 9.95 -7.58
N LEU A 208 -7.58 9.18 -8.41
CA LEU A 208 -6.98 7.91 -7.97
C LEU A 208 -5.89 8.13 -6.91
N ALA A 209 -5.09 9.19 -7.04
CA ALA A 209 -4.12 9.59 -6.03
C ALA A 209 -4.79 10.00 -4.71
N MET A 210 -5.90 10.72 -4.78
CA MET A 210 -6.74 11.07 -3.62
C MET A 210 -7.24 9.82 -2.90
N LEU A 211 -7.83 8.87 -3.63
CA LEU A 211 -8.30 7.59 -3.07
C LEU A 211 -7.14 6.77 -2.48
N CYS A 212 -5.96 6.82 -3.09
CA CYS A 212 -4.76 6.19 -2.57
C CYS A 212 -4.37 6.75 -1.19
N VAL A 213 -4.41 8.08 -1.01
CA VAL A 213 -4.16 8.74 0.29
C VAL A 213 -5.26 8.42 1.31
N LEU A 214 -6.52 8.35 0.90
CA LEU A 214 -7.63 7.90 1.77
C LEU A 214 -7.54 6.40 2.16
N THR A 215 -6.73 5.62 1.46
CA THR A 215 -6.45 4.21 1.79
C THR A 215 -5.24 4.08 2.69
N ARG A 216 -4.16 4.81 2.38
CA ARG A 216 -2.93 4.88 3.17
C ARG A 216 -2.42 6.33 3.20
N PRO A 217 -2.59 7.06 4.32
CA PRO A 217 -2.26 8.48 4.42
C PRO A 217 -0.78 8.80 4.15
N GLU A 218 0.14 7.86 4.38
CA GLU A 218 1.57 8.03 4.15
C GLU A 218 1.95 8.33 2.69
N TYR A 219 1.11 7.94 1.71
CA TYR A 219 1.33 8.31 0.31
C TYR A 219 1.17 9.81 0.05
N PHE A 220 0.63 10.58 1.00
CA PHE A 220 0.61 12.04 0.92
C PHE A 220 2.01 12.64 0.75
N ILE A 221 3.02 12.06 1.42
CA ILE A 221 4.42 12.49 1.29
C ILE A 221 4.90 12.27 -0.14
N PHE A 222 4.65 11.07 -0.69
CA PHE A 222 5.02 10.72 -2.05
C PHE A 222 4.40 11.65 -3.08
N TYR A 223 3.07 11.84 -3.01
CA TYR A 223 2.35 12.68 -3.96
C TYR A 223 2.76 14.15 -3.84
N SER A 224 3.08 14.65 -2.65
CA SER A 224 3.56 16.03 -2.49
C SER A 224 4.86 16.28 -3.25
N PHE A 225 5.85 15.38 -3.12
CA PHE A 225 7.09 15.49 -3.89
C PHE A 225 6.88 15.23 -5.38
N LEU A 226 6.01 14.29 -5.75
CA LEU A 226 5.69 14.01 -7.15
C LEU A 226 5.02 15.21 -7.83
N TYR A 227 4.08 15.88 -7.15
CA TYR A 227 3.42 17.08 -7.68
C TYR A 227 4.39 18.27 -7.77
N ALA A 228 5.31 18.41 -6.82
CA ALA A 228 6.39 19.39 -6.92
C ALA A 228 7.25 19.13 -8.17
N LEU A 229 7.62 17.87 -8.42
CA LEU A 229 8.34 17.48 -9.64
C LEU A 229 7.53 17.80 -10.90
N ILE A 230 6.25 17.42 -10.95
CA ILE A 230 5.36 17.71 -12.09
C ILE A 230 5.22 19.22 -12.30
N TYR A 231 5.16 20.02 -11.24
CA TYR A 231 5.08 21.48 -11.35
C TYR A 231 6.30 22.09 -12.04
N PHE A 232 7.51 21.62 -11.73
CA PHE A 232 8.74 22.07 -12.39
C PHE A 232 8.80 21.65 -13.86
N TYR A 233 8.23 20.49 -14.20
CA TYR A 233 8.21 19.95 -15.55
C TYR A 233 6.86 20.14 -16.29
N ARG A 234 5.96 20.98 -15.78
CA ARG A 234 4.57 21.11 -16.26
C ARG A 234 4.47 21.44 -17.75
N ASN A 235 5.40 22.24 -18.26
CA ASN A 235 5.45 22.63 -19.67
C ASN A 235 5.73 21.43 -20.59
N ASN A 236 6.52 20.45 -20.12
CA ASN A 236 6.77 19.22 -20.87
C ASN A 236 5.52 18.32 -20.91
N PHE A 237 4.71 18.34 -19.86
CA PHE A 237 3.48 17.56 -19.77
C PHE A 237 2.25 18.26 -20.35
N GLN A 238 2.37 19.53 -20.77
CA GLN A 238 1.24 20.35 -21.22
C GLN A 238 0.12 20.48 -20.17
N ILE A 239 0.48 20.51 -18.89
CA ILE A 239 -0.47 20.62 -17.77
C ILE A 239 -0.60 22.08 -17.35
N THR A 240 -1.82 22.56 -17.22
CA THR A 240 -2.10 23.92 -16.74
C THR A 240 -1.93 24.00 -15.22
N THR A 241 -1.39 25.11 -14.72
CA THR A 241 -1.18 25.33 -13.28
C THR A 241 -2.49 25.18 -12.48
N GLY A 242 -3.62 25.66 -13.02
CA GLY A 242 -4.92 25.53 -12.38
C GLY A 242 -5.34 24.07 -12.17
N SER A 243 -5.19 23.23 -13.20
CA SER A 243 -5.49 21.79 -13.07
C SER A 243 -4.61 21.10 -12.03
N LEU A 244 -3.32 21.45 -11.98
CA LEU A 244 -2.36 20.94 -10.99
C LEU A 244 -2.77 21.33 -9.57
N LEU A 245 -3.11 22.59 -9.34
CA LEU A 245 -3.54 23.09 -8.03
C LEU A 245 -4.84 22.46 -7.56
N VAL A 246 -5.84 22.30 -8.44
CA VAL A 246 -7.10 21.63 -8.10
C VAL A 246 -6.85 20.17 -7.71
N SER A 247 -6.06 19.46 -8.51
CA SER A 247 -5.74 18.05 -8.26
C SER A 247 -4.93 17.84 -6.97
N TYR A 248 -3.94 18.70 -6.72
CA TYR A 248 -3.20 18.68 -5.45
C TYR A 248 -4.10 19.08 -4.27
N GLY A 249 -5.00 20.03 -4.48
CA GLY A 249 -6.01 20.45 -3.50
C GLY A 249 -6.84 19.27 -3.00
N TYR A 250 -7.29 18.37 -3.89
CA TYR A 250 -8.00 17.15 -3.49
C TYR A 250 -7.16 16.23 -2.60
N ILE A 251 -5.88 16.03 -2.94
CA ILE A 251 -4.95 15.21 -2.16
C ILE A 251 -4.71 15.81 -0.77
N PHE A 252 -4.46 17.12 -0.73
CA PHE A 252 -4.24 17.87 0.50
C PHE A 252 -5.47 17.85 1.41
N LEU A 253 -6.65 18.16 0.86
CA LEU A 253 -7.90 18.13 1.60
C LEU A 253 -8.22 16.72 2.13
N SER A 254 -7.93 15.68 1.36
CA SER A 254 -8.15 14.30 1.80
C SER A 254 -7.26 13.92 2.98
N PHE A 255 -5.97 14.27 2.92
CA PHE A 255 -5.07 14.07 4.06
C PHE A 255 -5.55 14.86 5.28
N PHE A 256 -5.92 16.13 5.09
CA PHE A 256 -6.40 16.99 6.17
C PHE A 256 -7.69 16.45 6.81
N LEU A 257 -8.65 15.96 6.02
CA LEU A 257 -9.88 15.36 6.52
C LEU A 257 -9.57 14.15 7.40
N ILE A 258 -8.64 13.26 6.99
CA ILE A 258 -8.21 12.14 7.83
C ILE A 258 -7.66 12.65 9.17
N GLN A 259 -6.83 13.69 9.16
CA GLN A 259 -6.29 14.27 10.39
C GLN A 259 -7.35 14.92 11.27
N ALA A 260 -8.34 15.59 10.68
CA ALA A 260 -9.40 16.26 11.42
C ALA A 260 -10.33 15.29 12.16
N PHE A 261 -10.56 14.10 11.60
CA PHE A 261 -11.40 13.06 12.22
C PHE A 261 -10.61 12.07 13.08
N ASN A 262 -9.28 12.11 13.03
CA ASN A 262 -8.45 11.22 13.82
C ASN A 262 -8.48 11.62 15.29
N ARG A 263 -8.90 10.71 16.16
CA ARG A 263 -8.94 10.90 17.62
C ARG A 263 -7.63 10.53 18.30
N VAL A 264 -6.77 9.77 17.62
CA VAL A 264 -5.52 9.26 18.19
C VAL A 264 -4.37 10.14 17.75
N SER A 265 -3.59 10.63 18.71
CA SER A 265 -2.38 11.40 18.42
C SER A 265 -1.34 10.55 17.69
N TRP A 266 -0.57 11.19 16.80
CA TRP A 266 0.55 10.52 16.12
C TRP A 266 1.57 9.92 17.10
N SER A 267 1.82 10.57 18.23
CA SER A 267 2.65 10.05 19.30
C SER A 267 2.17 8.70 19.84
N ALA A 268 0.86 8.57 20.07
CA ALA A 268 0.29 7.32 20.56
C ALA A 268 0.37 6.20 19.50
N LEU A 269 0.09 6.53 18.24
CA LEU A 269 0.25 5.60 17.11
C LEU A 269 1.69 5.06 16.99
N PHE A 270 2.69 5.94 17.07
CA PHE A 270 4.09 5.53 16.97
C PHE A 270 4.56 4.70 18.16
N MET A 271 4.13 5.07 19.37
CA MET A 271 4.45 4.28 20.55
C MET A 271 3.88 2.87 20.44
N ASN A 272 2.59 2.76 20.07
CA ASN A 272 1.89 1.49 20.00
C ASN A 272 2.58 0.52 19.03
N GLN A 273 3.16 1.05 17.94
CA GLN A 273 3.80 0.25 16.91
C GLN A 273 5.26 -0.11 17.19
N PHE A 274 6.02 0.78 17.85
CA PHE A 274 7.50 0.69 17.85
C PHE A 274 8.16 0.67 19.22
N THR A 275 7.51 1.17 20.28
CA THR A 275 8.16 1.27 21.59
C THR A 275 7.42 0.47 22.64
N LYS A 276 6.11 0.72 22.81
CA LYS A 276 5.29 0.14 23.86
C LYS A 276 3.83 0.13 23.42
N VAL A 277 3.23 -1.04 23.45
CA VAL A 277 1.80 -1.19 23.18
C VAL A 277 0.97 -0.50 24.26
N GLN A 278 -0.13 0.14 23.87
CA GLN A 278 -1.02 0.90 24.75
C GLN A 278 -2.41 0.28 24.71
N ILE A 279 -2.90 -0.19 25.85
CA ILE A 279 -4.23 -0.82 25.96
C ILE A 279 -5.35 0.22 25.77
N TYR A 280 -5.11 1.47 26.17
CA TYR A 280 -6.07 2.57 26.11
C TYR A 280 -5.45 3.82 25.45
N PRO A 281 -5.18 3.78 24.12
CA PRO A 281 -4.48 4.84 23.41
C PRO A 281 -5.25 6.17 23.32
N VAL A 282 -6.54 6.20 23.64
CA VAL A 282 -7.40 7.39 23.60
C VAL A 282 -7.68 7.91 25.00
N SER A 283 -8.12 7.05 25.92
CA SER A 283 -8.55 7.50 27.25
C SER A 283 -7.38 7.68 28.22
N GLN A 284 -6.30 6.90 28.09
CA GLN A 284 -5.15 6.93 28.98
C GLN A 284 -3.82 6.76 28.21
N PRO A 285 -3.47 7.71 27.32
CA PRO A 285 -2.24 7.61 26.55
C PRO A 285 -1.01 7.76 27.44
N ASP A 286 -0.04 6.89 27.27
CA ASP A 286 1.27 7.00 27.91
C ASP A 286 2.05 8.21 27.33
N PRO A 287 2.93 8.84 28.13
CA PRO A 287 3.74 9.96 27.66
C PRO A 287 4.75 9.51 26.60
N PHE A 288 4.85 10.31 25.53
CA PHE A 288 5.76 10.04 24.43
C PHE A 288 7.23 10.32 24.80
N SER A 289 8.08 9.30 24.67
CA SER A 289 9.52 9.42 24.85
C SER A 289 10.22 9.52 23.50
N PHE A 290 10.64 10.74 23.14
CA PHE A 290 11.39 10.98 21.91
C PHE A 290 12.75 10.27 21.91
N ALA A 291 13.36 10.09 23.08
CA ALA A 291 14.63 9.38 23.23
C ALA A 291 14.50 7.90 22.86
N ASP A 292 13.45 7.22 23.33
CA ASP A 292 13.19 5.81 23.02
C ASP A 292 12.89 5.62 21.53
N TYR A 293 12.16 6.55 20.93
CA TYR A 293 11.87 6.53 19.50
C TYR A 293 13.13 6.67 18.64
N ILE A 294 14.01 7.64 18.94
CA ILE A 294 15.28 7.80 18.22
C ILE A 294 16.21 6.60 18.43
N HIS A 295 16.23 6.04 19.65
CA HIS A 295 16.97 4.82 19.93
C HIS A 295 16.47 3.66 19.04
N PHE A 296 15.15 3.48 18.94
CA PHE A 296 14.54 2.47 18.07
C PHE A 296 14.92 2.64 16.59
N ILE A 297 14.89 3.87 16.07
CA ILE A 297 15.33 4.16 14.69
C ILE A 297 16.79 3.74 14.50
N LYS A 298 17.66 4.16 15.42
CA LYS A 298 19.10 3.89 15.33
C LYS A 298 19.41 2.39 15.40
N SER A 299 18.69 1.64 16.24
CA SER A 299 18.90 0.19 16.37
C SER A 299 18.39 -0.59 15.15
N ASN A 300 17.31 -0.14 14.51
CA ASN A 300 16.65 -0.90 13.46
C ASN A 300 16.99 -0.46 12.03
N VAL A 301 17.57 0.72 11.81
CA VAL A 301 17.83 1.23 10.45
C VAL A 301 18.60 0.24 9.57
N MET A 302 19.70 -0.33 10.05
CA MET A 302 20.49 -1.25 9.22
C MET A 302 19.72 -2.54 8.93
N LEU A 303 18.98 -3.06 9.92
CA LEU A 303 18.18 -4.28 9.78
C LEU A 303 17.06 -4.08 8.76
N GLU A 304 16.26 -3.02 8.93
CA GLU A 304 15.13 -2.69 8.07
C GLU A 304 15.58 -2.49 6.61
N PHE A 305 16.65 -1.74 6.37
CA PHE A 305 17.16 -1.54 5.01
C PHE A 305 17.72 -2.82 4.40
N ASN A 306 18.45 -3.63 5.16
CA ASN A 306 18.99 -4.91 4.68
C ASN A 306 17.90 -5.95 4.39
N SER A 307 16.78 -5.90 5.12
CA SER A 307 15.64 -6.79 4.89
C SER A 307 14.73 -6.34 3.74
N SER A 308 14.89 -5.09 3.30
CA SER A 308 14.13 -4.47 2.21
C SER A 308 14.76 -4.72 0.83
N TYR A 309 13.98 -4.52 -0.24
CA TYR A 309 14.49 -4.62 -1.62
C TYR A 309 15.13 -3.31 -2.13
N PHE A 310 15.10 -2.23 -1.34
CA PHE A 310 15.63 -0.93 -1.78
C PHE A 310 17.12 -0.94 -2.14
N PRO A 311 18.04 -1.56 -1.36
CA PRO A 311 19.45 -1.59 -1.73
C PRO A 311 19.70 -2.26 -3.09
N VAL A 312 19.01 -3.38 -3.35
CA VAL A 312 19.12 -4.11 -4.62
C VAL A 312 18.57 -3.26 -5.77
N LEU A 313 17.41 -2.64 -5.58
CA LEU A 313 16.82 -1.75 -6.60
C LEU A 313 17.70 -0.52 -6.85
N LEU A 314 18.39 0.00 -5.82
CA LEU A 314 19.31 1.12 -5.95
C LEU A 314 20.51 0.76 -6.83
N ILE A 315 21.07 -0.44 -6.68
CA ILE A 315 22.15 -0.94 -7.54
C ILE A 315 21.70 -0.95 -9.01
N PHE A 316 20.50 -1.48 -9.29
CA PHE A 316 19.97 -1.48 -10.66
C PHE A 316 19.77 -0.07 -11.22
N ILE A 317 19.26 0.85 -10.40
CA ILE A 317 19.13 2.26 -10.77
C ILE A 317 20.52 2.82 -11.11
N VAL A 318 21.51 2.68 -10.22
CA VAL A 318 22.86 3.22 -10.43
C VAL A 318 23.49 2.66 -11.70
N ILE A 319 23.40 1.35 -11.96
CA ILE A 319 23.95 0.72 -13.17
C ILE A 319 23.27 1.25 -14.43
N ILE A 320 21.93 1.30 -14.45
CA ILE A 320 21.17 1.74 -15.63
C ILE A 320 21.43 3.22 -15.91
N LEU A 321 21.48 4.05 -14.87
CA LEU A 321 21.79 5.46 -15.01
C LEU A 321 23.25 5.65 -15.46
N ALA A 322 24.24 4.99 -14.83
CA ALA A 322 25.66 5.11 -15.20
C ALA A 322 25.93 4.77 -16.67
N ASN A 323 25.27 3.74 -17.21
CA ASN A 323 25.42 3.33 -18.61
C ASN A 323 24.76 4.28 -19.62
N ARG A 324 23.88 5.18 -19.17
CA ARG A 324 23.04 6.05 -20.03
C ARG A 324 23.23 7.54 -19.76
N PHE A 325 23.94 7.93 -18.69
CA PHE A 325 23.93 9.31 -18.21
C PHE A 325 25.04 10.20 -18.76
N SER A 326 24.61 11.39 -19.18
CA SER A 326 25.38 12.62 -19.09
C SER A 326 24.58 13.60 -18.22
N PHE A 327 25.21 14.19 -17.19
CA PHE A 327 24.59 15.13 -16.24
C PHE A 327 23.98 16.37 -16.93
N TYR A 328 24.38 16.67 -18.16
CA TYR A 328 23.97 17.86 -18.89
C TYR A 328 22.65 17.69 -19.67
N ASN A 329 22.09 16.48 -19.76
CA ASN A 329 20.85 16.25 -20.49
C ASN A 329 19.62 16.41 -19.59
N LYS A 330 18.83 17.48 -19.81
CA LYS A 330 17.58 17.76 -19.08
C LYS A 330 16.58 16.59 -19.05
N LYS A 331 16.62 15.70 -20.05
CA LYS A 331 15.77 14.49 -20.12
C LYS A 331 16.13 13.48 -19.04
N ASN A 332 17.43 13.19 -18.92
CA ASN A 332 17.95 12.27 -17.93
C ASN A 332 17.76 12.82 -16.51
N GLN A 333 17.87 14.14 -16.33
CA GLN A 333 17.65 14.79 -15.04
C GLN A 333 16.25 14.51 -14.45
N ALA A 334 15.20 14.52 -15.27
CA ALA A 334 13.84 14.25 -14.79
C ALA A 334 13.68 12.79 -14.28
N GLN A 335 14.31 11.83 -14.96
CA GLN A 335 14.33 10.42 -14.53
C GLN A 335 15.09 10.23 -13.20
N LEU A 336 16.23 10.90 -13.05
CA LEU A 336 16.99 10.89 -11.79
C LEU A 336 16.15 11.50 -10.66
N LEU A 337 15.54 12.65 -10.90
CA LEU A 337 14.69 13.31 -9.91
C LEU A 337 13.48 12.47 -9.53
N PHE A 338 12.89 11.72 -10.48
CA PHE A 338 11.81 10.79 -10.18
C PHE A 338 12.24 9.70 -9.19
N PHE A 339 13.38 9.05 -9.40
CA PHE A 339 13.90 8.09 -8.43
C PHE A 339 14.32 8.76 -7.12
N ALA A 340 14.91 9.95 -7.17
CA ALA A 340 15.25 10.72 -5.98
C ALA A 340 14.00 11.04 -5.14
N VAL A 341 12.87 11.37 -5.77
CA VAL A 341 11.57 11.56 -5.10
C VAL A 341 11.12 10.29 -4.39
N ILE A 342 11.22 9.12 -5.04
CA ILE A 342 10.85 7.84 -4.42
C ILE A 342 11.75 7.56 -3.20
N TYR A 343 13.08 7.62 -3.35
CA TYR A 343 14.00 7.33 -2.25
C TYR A 343 13.88 8.35 -1.11
N THR A 344 13.77 9.65 -1.42
CA THR A 344 13.55 10.70 -0.41
C THR A 344 12.25 10.44 0.35
N THR A 345 11.20 10.05 -0.35
CA THR A 345 9.92 9.68 0.30
C THR A 345 10.08 8.48 1.22
N VAL A 346 10.79 7.44 0.79
CA VAL A 346 11.04 6.24 1.61
C VAL A 346 11.87 6.59 2.84
N MET A 347 12.90 7.44 2.71
CA MET A 347 13.69 7.92 3.85
C MET A 347 12.83 8.72 4.82
N LEU A 348 12.07 9.69 4.34
CA LEU A 348 11.21 10.52 5.19
C LEU A 348 10.13 9.68 5.86
N ARG A 349 9.50 8.76 5.11
CA ARG A 349 8.56 7.79 5.68
C ARG A 349 9.24 6.94 6.74
N PHE A 350 10.46 6.47 6.55
CA PHE A 350 11.18 5.69 7.56
C PHE A 350 11.46 6.50 8.83
N LEU A 351 11.78 7.80 8.71
CA LEU A 351 11.96 8.66 9.87
C LEU A 351 10.66 8.90 10.65
N VAL A 352 9.51 8.92 9.96
CA VAL A 352 8.18 9.07 10.57
C VAL A 352 7.61 7.72 11.03
N PHE A 353 7.92 6.62 10.35
CA PHE A 353 7.41 5.27 10.58
C PHE A 353 8.53 4.26 10.29
N PRO A 354 9.35 3.90 11.30
CA PRO A 354 10.60 3.14 11.13
C PRO A 354 10.36 1.65 10.87
N SER A 355 9.66 1.35 9.79
CA SER A 355 9.46 0.01 9.28
C SER A 355 9.39 0.01 7.76
N LEU A 356 10.22 -0.83 7.14
CA LEU A 356 10.30 -1.08 5.71
C LEU A 356 9.73 -2.46 5.34
N VAL A 357 8.77 -2.94 6.14
CA VAL A 357 8.05 -4.19 5.87
C VAL A 357 7.61 -4.25 4.41
N ASN A 358 8.04 -5.32 3.75
CA ASN A 358 8.04 -5.41 2.30
C ASN A 358 6.65 -5.27 1.65
N ARG A 359 5.58 -5.76 2.32
CA ARG A 359 4.19 -5.59 1.83
C ARG A 359 3.75 -4.12 1.77
N MET A 360 4.19 -3.27 2.69
CA MET A 360 3.87 -1.84 2.71
C MET A 360 4.65 -1.07 1.63
N MET A 361 5.85 -1.54 1.30
CA MET A 361 6.74 -0.94 0.30
C MET A 361 6.44 -1.38 -1.14
N LEU A 362 5.54 -2.34 -1.31
CA LEU A 362 5.20 -2.96 -2.59
C LEU A 362 4.94 -1.95 -3.71
N GLY A 363 4.15 -0.90 -3.42
CA GLY A 363 3.85 0.13 -4.41
C GLY A 363 5.09 0.84 -4.95
N PHE A 364 6.05 1.17 -4.07
CA PHE A 364 7.32 1.78 -4.47
C PHE A 364 8.19 0.81 -5.27
N TYR A 365 8.27 -0.46 -4.84
CA TYR A 365 9.01 -1.49 -5.56
C TYR A 365 8.49 -1.67 -6.99
N LEU A 366 7.17 -1.79 -7.16
CA LEU A 366 6.57 -1.98 -8.48
C LEU A 366 6.74 -0.74 -9.36
N ILE A 367 6.60 0.47 -8.83
CA ILE A 367 6.90 1.69 -9.59
C ILE A 367 8.35 1.68 -10.07
N ILE A 368 9.32 1.36 -9.20
CA ILE A 368 10.73 1.33 -9.57
C ILE A 368 10.97 0.28 -10.67
N ILE A 369 10.50 -0.95 -10.47
CA ILE A 369 10.68 -2.05 -11.44
C ILE A 369 10.08 -1.67 -12.80
N LEU A 370 8.84 -1.18 -12.83
CA LEU A 370 8.17 -0.79 -14.07
C LEU A 370 8.84 0.42 -14.75
N ALA A 371 9.34 1.38 -13.97
CA ALA A 371 10.10 2.52 -14.50
C ALA A 371 11.43 2.08 -15.10
N LEU A 372 12.16 1.17 -14.45
CA LEU A 372 13.42 0.62 -14.97
C LEU A 372 13.20 -0.16 -16.26
N VAL A 373 12.16 -1.01 -16.31
CA VAL A 373 11.75 -1.71 -17.53
C VAL A 373 11.45 -0.71 -18.63
N TYR A 374 10.65 0.32 -18.33
CA TYR A 374 10.34 1.38 -19.28
C TYR A 374 11.62 2.04 -19.83
N ILE A 375 12.50 2.56 -18.97
CA ILE A 375 13.74 3.26 -19.36
C ILE A 375 14.62 2.37 -20.25
N GLN A 376 14.72 1.09 -19.93
CA GLN A 376 15.60 0.18 -20.67
C GLN A 376 15.09 -0.05 -22.10
N ILE A 377 13.78 -0.15 -22.27
CA ILE A 377 13.13 -0.40 -23.57
C ILE A 377 12.96 0.89 -24.37
N SER A 378 12.56 1.98 -23.73
CA SER A 378 12.39 3.27 -24.38
C SER A 378 13.76 3.89 -24.61
N LYS A 379 14.20 4.02 -25.87
CA LYS A 379 15.32 4.91 -26.25
C LYS A 379 15.02 6.41 -26.01
N VAL A 380 13.92 6.71 -25.33
CA VAL A 380 13.26 8.00 -25.21
C VAL A 380 12.85 8.20 -23.74
N ASP A 381 12.79 9.45 -23.30
CA ASP A 381 12.57 9.91 -21.93
C ASP A 381 11.25 9.38 -21.32
N ILE A 382 11.20 9.19 -19.99
CA ILE A 382 9.93 8.94 -19.26
C ILE A 382 8.99 10.15 -19.43
N PHE A 383 9.58 11.33 -19.67
CA PHE A 383 8.90 12.62 -19.64
C PHE A 383 8.84 13.33 -21.00
N LYS A 384 9.32 12.72 -22.08
CA LYS A 384 9.26 13.28 -23.44
C LYS A 384 9.03 12.15 -24.44
N ASN A 385 7.82 12.05 -25.00
CA ASN A 385 7.38 11.08 -26.03
C ASN A 385 7.32 9.59 -25.60
N SER A 386 6.49 9.27 -24.61
CA SER A 386 5.93 7.91 -24.50
C SER A 386 4.83 7.73 -25.57
N LEU A 387 5.27 7.38 -26.79
CA LEU A 387 4.49 7.14 -28.01
C LEU A 387 3.96 8.41 -28.69
N GLU A 388 4.79 8.99 -29.56
CA GLU A 388 4.28 9.70 -30.74
C GLU A 388 3.47 8.71 -31.59
N ASP A 389 2.17 8.97 -31.58
CA ASP A 389 1.14 8.80 -32.60
C ASP A 389 1.07 7.52 -33.42
N GLY A 390 -0.12 6.91 -33.34
CA GLY A 390 -0.69 6.23 -34.48
C GLY A 390 -0.80 7.20 -35.64
N LYS A 391 0.09 7.03 -36.61
CA LYS A 391 -0.31 6.82 -38.00
C LYS A 391 0.06 5.40 -38.38
#